data_AF-A0A7Z9BL00-F1
#
_entry.id   AF-A0A7Z9BL00-F1
#
_cell.length_a   1.000
_cell.length_b   1.000
_cell.length_c   1.000
_cell.angle_alpha   90.00
_cell.angle_beta   90.00
_cell.angle_gamma   90.00
#
_symmetry.space_group_name_H-M   'P 1'
#
loop_
_entity.id
_entity.type
_entity.pdbx_description
1 polymer ?
#
loop_
_entity_poly.entity_id
_entity_poly.type
_entity_poly.pdbx_seq_one_letter_code
_entity_poly.pdbx_strand_id
1 'polypeptide(L)'
;MKRGQKTMMGLLSLTLGLVLVAPPAKAEPAVTITPSSVTVVGTQCPVFFNCPPVKRHLLVQTNQAIANLKILSLDLNRADGATVLPATAIRPILTATSVQLNQPLTVPVQFDLSVAHSGEFSGVLLAIYPDGQLTVPVIVRVKDHWLWPLLILLLGVGVGIGVSAYRTEGRNRDEIVVQVGRIRTQIKADPELAKSFQVKIDGYLIEVETALTNKRWEQAQQAVAQAQTIWDKWRKGREDWLALIKSLASLGNSLENLNNPDAPYVQTVRIQLENIERQVADKESPQQLSEDLINLRQQLVRYLQGQAKVNQFDTLRNELTELAQEEDKSLRRISKSLQQELDSLSPTDPEAFKTWQQKVEDEIDRIDQTIKQQAGNERARGQLLITARDFDDTSPSKFPDQVPDARPLQLNPVQAARNLIVFNWIGYAIAVALLAGVGFRQLYVQQPTFGAYGWSDYFALLAWGFGAEATRDAVTKVVRDWKLPGLN
;
A
#
# COMPACT_ATOMS: atom_id res chain seq x y z
N MET A 1 75.27 21.60 -27.78
CA MET A 1 76.38 22.58 -27.85
C MET A 1 76.15 23.68 -26.83
N LYS A 2 77.24 24.13 -26.17
CA LYS A 2 77.35 25.13 -25.07
C LYS A 2 76.84 24.64 -23.70
N ARG A 3 77.66 24.14 -22.76
CA ARG A 3 78.91 24.63 -22.12
C ARG A 3 78.62 25.71 -21.07
N GLY A 4 78.87 25.38 -19.81
CA GLY A 4 78.73 26.27 -18.65
C GLY A 4 79.15 25.62 -17.34
N GLN A 5 80.37 25.06 -17.31
CA GLN A 5 81.05 24.44 -16.18
C GLN A 5 82.09 25.43 -15.63
N LYS A 6 82.10 25.71 -14.32
CA LYS A 6 83.26 26.10 -13.49
C LYS A 6 82.90 25.71 -12.04
N THR A 7 83.41 24.66 -11.39
CA THR A 7 84.77 24.28 -10.93
C THR A 7 85.46 25.23 -9.95
N MET A 8 85.97 24.59 -8.90
CA MET A 8 87.04 24.95 -7.95
C MET A 8 86.66 25.80 -6.74
N MET A 9 87.25 25.63 -5.55
CA MET A 9 88.18 24.67 -4.91
C MET A 9 88.60 25.33 -3.59
N GLY A 10 88.92 24.56 -2.54
CA GLY A 10 89.66 25.06 -1.37
C GLY A 10 89.06 24.59 -0.04
N LEU A 11 89.40 23.38 0.37
CA LEU A 11 90.35 23.07 1.47
C LEU A 11 89.78 23.35 2.88
N LEU A 12 89.39 22.32 3.64
CA LEU A 12 90.27 21.54 4.54
C LEU A 12 91.04 22.41 5.54
N SER A 13 90.49 22.54 6.75
CA SER A 13 91.30 22.61 7.97
C SER A 13 90.62 21.81 9.07
N LEU A 14 91.43 20.93 9.63
CA LEU A 14 91.12 19.81 10.48
C LEU A 14 91.60 20.20 11.89
N THR A 15 90.69 20.40 12.84
CA THR A 15 91.05 20.44 14.26
C THR A 15 90.11 19.55 15.05
N LEU A 16 90.65 18.36 15.28
CA LEU A 16 90.14 17.24 16.06
C LEU A 16 90.24 17.60 17.55
N GLY A 17 89.13 18.06 18.14
CA GLY A 17 88.96 18.19 19.59
C GLY A 17 88.29 16.94 20.15
N LEU A 18 89.08 15.91 20.45
CA LEU A 18 88.62 14.65 21.03
C LEU A 18 88.28 14.87 22.53
N VAL A 19 87.07 15.33 22.83
CA VAL A 19 86.54 15.28 24.20
C VAL A 19 85.98 13.88 24.43
N LEU A 20 86.76 13.04 25.10
CA LEU A 20 86.30 11.80 25.72
C LEU A 20 85.29 12.16 26.84
N VAL A 21 84.04 12.39 26.46
CA VAL A 21 82.93 12.30 27.40
C VAL A 21 82.67 10.82 27.60
N ALA A 22 83.12 10.28 28.73
CA ALA A 22 82.73 8.94 29.16
C ALA A 22 81.19 8.86 29.11
N PRO A 23 80.59 7.83 28.48
CA PRO A 23 79.16 7.65 28.59
C PRO A 23 78.81 7.55 30.07
N PRO A 24 77.75 8.21 30.56
CA PRO A 24 77.31 7.99 31.93
C PRO A 24 77.09 6.48 32.06
N ALA A 25 77.85 5.84 32.94
CA ALA A 25 77.62 4.47 33.32
C ALA A 25 76.18 4.39 33.82
N LYS A 26 75.25 3.96 32.97
CA LYS A 26 73.92 3.56 33.41
C LYS A 26 74.16 2.36 34.31
N ALA A 27 74.12 2.59 35.62
CA ALA A 27 74.03 1.51 36.58
C ALA A 27 72.90 0.59 36.11
N GLU A 28 73.20 -0.69 35.91
CA GLU A 28 72.16 -1.68 35.69
C GLU A 28 71.15 -1.57 36.84
N PRO A 29 69.85 -1.40 36.56
CA PRO A 29 68.87 -1.31 37.62
C PRO A 29 68.94 -2.59 38.45
N ALA A 30 69.05 -2.43 39.78
CA ALA A 30 69.21 -3.55 40.69
C ALA A 30 68.08 -4.59 40.58
N VAL A 31 66.91 -4.14 40.12
CA VAL A 31 65.71 -4.95 39.89
C VAL A 31 65.09 -4.59 38.55
N THR A 32 64.75 -5.60 37.76
CA THR A 32 64.00 -5.46 36.50
C THR A 32 62.71 -6.26 36.55
N ILE A 33 61.62 -5.67 36.05
CA ILE A 33 60.34 -6.36 35.87
C ILE A 33 60.03 -6.46 34.37
N THR A 34 59.70 -7.67 33.92
CA THR A 34 59.28 -7.95 32.55
C THR A 34 57.87 -8.55 32.55
N PRO A 35 56.91 -8.03 31.76
CA PRO A 35 57.01 -6.87 30.87
C PRO A 35 57.00 -5.52 31.62
N SER A 36 57.51 -4.46 30.97
CA SER A 36 57.54 -3.09 31.50
C SER A 36 56.17 -2.42 31.57
N SER A 37 55.15 -3.00 30.94
CA SER A 37 53.74 -2.61 31.07
C SER A 37 52.84 -3.84 30.91
N VAL A 38 51.70 -3.85 31.58
CA VAL A 38 50.72 -4.94 31.49
C VAL A 38 49.44 -4.41 30.85
N THR A 39 49.07 -4.99 29.70
CA THR A 39 47.78 -4.72 29.06
C THR A 39 46.86 -5.93 29.19
N VAL A 40 45.66 -5.70 29.70
CA VAL A 40 44.61 -6.72 29.84
C VAL A 40 43.41 -6.28 29.02
N VAL A 41 42.91 -7.17 28.18
CA VAL A 41 41.65 -6.97 27.43
C VAL A 41 40.70 -8.06 27.85
N GLY A 42 39.48 -7.67 28.22
CA GLY A 42 38.44 -8.61 28.59
C GLY A 42 37.03 -8.05 28.42
N THR A 43 36.06 -8.89 28.73
CA THR A 43 34.63 -8.54 28.67
C THR A 43 34.08 -8.46 30.08
N GLN A 44 33.18 -7.51 30.31
CA GLN A 44 32.37 -7.48 31.51
C GLN A 44 31.62 -8.80 31.66
N CYS A 45 31.62 -9.34 32.86
CA CYS A 45 30.95 -10.59 33.16
C CYS A 45 29.55 -10.30 33.73
N PRO A 46 28.45 -10.66 33.03
CA PRO A 46 27.13 -10.59 33.61
C PRO A 46 27.01 -11.63 34.73
N VAL A 47 26.24 -11.32 35.78
CA VAL A 47 26.06 -12.17 36.98
C VAL A 47 25.64 -13.61 36.65
N PHE A 48 24.99 -13.83 35.51
CA PHE A 48 24.52 -15.15 35.06
C PHE A 48 25.58 -16.02 34.39
N PHE A 49 26.75 -15.48 34.03
CA PHE A 49 27.81 -16.23 33.36
C PHE A 49 29.00 -16.44 34.31
N ASN A 50 29.54 -17.66 34.34
CA ASN A 50 30.76 -17.93 35.10
C ASN A 50 31.99 -17.53 34.26
N CYS A 51 32.55 -16.35 34.52
CA CYS A 51 33.75 -15.88 33.83
C CYS A 51 35.00 -16.07 34.72
N PRO A 52 36.01 -16.83 34.25
CA PRO A 52 37.25 -16.96 34.99
C PRO A 52 38.04 -15.64 35.00
N PRO A 53 38.77 -15.33 36.10
CA PRO A 53 39.63 -14.16 36.15
C PRO A 53 40.75 -14.26 35.12
N VAL A 54 41.13 -13.12 34.54
CA VAL A 54 42.19 -13.06 33.53
C VAL A 54 43.55 -13.08 34.24
N LYS A 55 44.44 -13.99 33.85
CA LYS A 55 45.77 -14.11 34.45
C LYS A 55 46.85 -13.49 33.56
N ARG A 56 47.79 -12.77 34.17
CA ARG A 56 49.04 -12.30 33.55
C ARG A 56 50.21 -12.66 34.45
N HIS A 57 51.40 -12.79 33.87
CA HIS A 57 52.61 -13.13 34.61
C HIS A 57 53.58 -11.95 34.58
N LEU A 58 54.07 -11.57 35.74
CA LEU A 58 55.19 -10.64 35.90
C LEU A 58 56.44 -11.46 36.24
N LEU A 59 57.53 -11.21 35.54
CA LEU A 59 58.84 -11.78 35.85
C LEU A 59 59.67 -10.72 36.55
N VAL A 60 60.07 -11.00 37.78
CA VAL A 60 60.96 -10.15 38.56
C VAL A 60 62.36 -10.76 38.52
N GLN A 61 63.32 -10.02 38.00
CA GLN A 61 64.74 -10.38 37.97
C GLN A 61 65.54 -9.39 38.80
N THR A 62 66.58 -9.86 39.46
CA THR A 62 67.42 -9.03 40.33
C THR A 62 68.88 -9.48 40.22
N ASN A 63 69.77 -8.49 40.24
CA ASN A 63 71.23 -8.70 40.27
C ASN A 63 71.78 -8.71 41.72
N GLN A 64 70.90 -8.63 42.72
CA GLN A 64 71.21 -8.73 44.15
C GLN A 64 70.12 -9.56 44.87
N ALA A 65 70.45 -10.25 45.96
CA ALA A 65 69.45 -11.00 46.71
C ALA A 65 68.50 -10.03 47.44
N ILE A 66 67.20 -10.13 47.16
CA ILE A 66 66.18 -9.24 47.74
C ILE A 66 65.30 -10.04 48.68
N ALA A 67 65.12 -9.53 49.90
CA ALA A 67 64.18 -10.05 50.88
C ALA A 67 62.96 -9.13 51.01
N ASN A 68 61.82 -9.68 51.44
CA ASN A 68 60.58 -8.94 51.73
C ASN A 68 59.96 -8.20 50.54
N LEU A 69 60.00 -8.79 49.34
CA LEU A 69 59.29 -8.26 48.18
C LEU A 69 57.78 -8.23 48.43
N LYS A 70 57.16 -7.05 48.29
CA LYS A 70 55.71 -6.85 48.33
C LYS A 70 55.23 -6.25 47.03
N ILE A 71 54.10 -6.72 46.51
CA ILE A 71 53.45 -6.14 45.33
C ILE A 71 52.06 -5.67 45.75
N LEU A 72 51.83 -4.38 45.64
CA LEU A 72 50.56 -3.73 45.95
C LEU A 72 49.84 -3.35 44.66
N SER A 73 48.56 -3.69 44.58
CA SER A 73 47.65 -3.16 43.59
C SER A 73 47.08 -1.83 44.08
N LEU A 74 47.01 -0.86 43.18
CA LEU A 74 46.30 0.40 43.38
C LEU A 74 45.00 0.37 42.57
N ASP A 75 44.06 1.24 42.93
CA ASP A 75 42.86 1.44 42.14
C ASP A 75 43.25 1.95 40.74
N LEU A 76 42.60 1.40 39.70
CA LEU A 76 42.78 1.89 38.34
C LEU A 76 41.65 2.86 38.02
N ASN A 77 41.99 4.03 37.52
CA ASN A 77 41.01 5.05 37.15
C ASN A 77 40.61 4.88 35.68
N ARG A 78 39.31 4.96 35.39
CA ARG A 78 38.83 5.04 34.00
C ARG A 78 39.34 6.34 33.36
N ALA A 79 39.58 6.33 32.06
CA ALA A 79 40.11 7.46 31.31
C ALA A 79 39.30 8.77 31.46
N ASP A 80 38.01 8.68 31.77
CA ASP A 80 37.11 9.81 32.00
C ASP A 80 36.88 10.15 33.49
N GLY A 81 37.51 9.41 34.41
CA GLY A 81 37.39 9.59 35.85
C GLY A 81 36.03 9.19 36.46
N ALA A 82 35.10 8.63 35.68
CA ALA A 82 33.73 8.37 36.16
C ALA A 82 33.62 7.11 37.04
N THR A 83 34.48 6.12 36.82
CA THR A 83 34.48 4.86 37.57
C THR A 83 35.92 4.41 37.84
N VAL A 84 36.07 3.58 38.88
CA VAL A 84 37.36 2.99 39.27
C VAL A 84 37.26 1.47 39.28
N LEU A 85 38.32 0.81 38.86
CA LEU A 85 38.51 -0.62 39.12
C LEU A 85 39.23 -0.75 40.46
N PRO A 86 38.59 -1.31 41.50
CA PRO A 86 39.18 -1.35 42.83
C PRO A 86 40.39 -2.29 42.85
N ALA A 87 41.39 -1.95 43.67
CA ALA A 87 42.60 -2.74 43.87
C ALA A 87 42.30 -4.20 44.27
N THR A 88 41.17 -4.46 44.94
CA THR A 88 40.72 -5.81 45.34
C THR A 88 40.42 -6.74 44.17
N ALA A 89 40.13 -6.17 42.99
CA ALA A 89 39.93 -6.89 41.74
C ALA A 89 41.26 -7.32 41.10
N ILE A 90 42.39 -6.80 41.57
CA ILE A 90 43.73 -7.08 41.06
C ILE A 90 44.52 -7.79 42.14
N ARG A 91 44.71 -9.09 41.97
CA ARG A 91 45.33 -9.96 42.98
C ARG A 91 46.67 -10.49 42.49
N PRO A 92 47.80 -9.85 42.86
CA PRO A 92 49.11 -10.44 42.68
C PRO A 92 49.29 -11.60 43.68
N ILE A 93 49.69 -12.77 43.18
CA ILE A 93 49.94 -13.95 43.99
C ILE A 93 51.44 -14.14 44.07
N LEU A 94 52.02 -13.84 45.24
CA LEU A 94 53.43 -14.06 45.52
C LEU A 94 53.64 -15.48 46.06
N THR A 95 54.42 -16.28 45.34
CA THR A 95 54.84 -17.63 45.77
C THR A 95 56.07 -17.61 46.68
N ALA A 96 56.89 -16.55 46.60
CA ALA A 96 58.04 -16.32 47.46
C ALA A 96 58.20 -14.82 47.74
N THR A 97 58.65 -14.47 48.95
CA THR A 97 58.93 -13.08 49.38
C THR A 97 60.41 -12.71 49.24
N SER A 98 61.26 -13.66 48.85
CA SER A 98 62.68 -13.44 48.57
C SER A 98 63.04 -13.87 47.16
N VAL A 99 63.83 -13.06 46.45
CA VAL A 99 64.33 -13.37 45.11
C VAL A 99 65.84 -13.59 45.20
N GLN A 100 66.29 -14.78 44.78
CA GLN A 100 67.70 -15.12 44.74
C GLN A 100 68.38 -14.48 43.53
N LEU A 101 69.68 -14.22 43.66
CA LEU A 101 70.51 -13.67 42.60
C LEU A 101 70.35 -14.47 41.29
N ASN A 102 70.04 -13.78 40.19
CA ASN A 102 69.89 -14.36 38.84
C ASN A 102 68.81 -15.44 38.70
N GLN A 103 67.90 -15.59 39.67
CA GLN A 103 66.74 -16.49 39.54
C GLN A 103 65.46 -15.66 39.37
N PRO A 104 64.77 -15.77 38.20
CA PRO A 104 63.55 -15.02 37.97
C PRO A 104 62.40 -15.52 38.87
N LEU A 105 61.73 -14.60 39.56
CA LEU A 105 60.49 -14.89 40.28
C LEU A 105 59.29 -14.60 39.37
N THR A 106 58.47 -15.63 39.11
CA THR A 106 57.21 -15.46 38.38
C THR A 106 56.08 -15.12 39.35
N VAL A 107 55.48 -13.95 39.18
CA VAL A 107 54.33 -13.47 39.95
C VAL A 107 53.09 -13.48 39.05
N PRO A 108 52.17 -14.45 39.21
CA PRO A 108 50.88 -14.38 38.55
C PRO A 108 50.01 -13.28 39.17
N VAL A 109 49.50 -12.40 38.32
CA VAL A 109 48.53 -11.34 38.66
C VAL A 109 47.17 -11.74 38.07
N GLN A 110 46.17 -11.86 38.93
CA GLN A 110 44.79 -12.16 38.54
C GLN A 110 43.97 -10.87 38.47
N PHE A 111 43.22 -10.70 37.39
CA PHE A 111 42.32 -9.59 37.16
C PHE A 111 40.88 -10.10 37.14
N ASP A 112 40.09 -9.68 38.13
CA ASP A 112 38.66 -9.93 38.19
C ASP A 112 37.90 -8.80 37.48
N LEU A 113 37.33 -9.12 36.32
CA LEU A 113 36.61 -8.15 35.49
C LEU A 113 35.09 -8.17 35.74
N SER A 114 34.60 -8.95 36.70
CA SER A 114 33.17 -9.01 37.03
C SER A 114 32.65 -7.71 37.64
N VAL A 115 33.50 -7.00 38.39
CA VAL A 115 33.19 -5.71 39.03
C VAL A 115 33.50 -4.50 38.14
N ALA A 116 34.11 -4.72 36.98
CA ALA A 116 34.54 -3.66 36.08
C ALA A 116 33.40 -3.18 35.17
N HIS A 117 33.23 -1.86 35.03
CA HIS A 117 32.41 -1.28 33.98
C HIS A 117 33.17 -1.28 32.65
N SER A 118 32.49 -1.12 31.52
CA SER A 118 33.17 -0.94 30.24
C SER A 118 33.96 0.37 30.17
N GLY A 119 35.13 0.32 29.55
CA GLY A 119 36.08 1.42 29.47
C GLY A 119 37.54 1.00 29.45
N GLU A 120 38.40 2.01 29.31
CA GLU A 120 39.84 1.89 29.52
C GLU A 120 40.20 2.40 30.92
N PHE A 121 40.82 1.55 31.72
CA PHE A 121 41.32 1.85 33.06
C PHE A 121 42.83 1.87 33.04
N SER A 122 43.42 2.86 33.71
CA SER A 122 44.87 3.01 33.80
C SER A 122 45.30 3.23 35.25
N GLY A 123 46.47 2.69 35.59
CA GLY A 123 47.09 2.85 36.90
C GLY A 123 48.41 2.10 36.96
N VAL A 124 48.89 1.83 38.17
CA VAL A 124 50.21 1.21 38.37
C VAL A 124 50.16 0.13 39.44
N LEU A 125 50.94 -0.94 39.25
CA LEU A 125 51.30 -1.89 40.30
C LEU A 125 52.60 -1.41 40.96
N LEU A 126 52.62 -1.39 42.29
CA LEU A 126 53.78 -0.96 43.05
C LEU A 126 54.49 -2.17 43.66
N ALA A 127 55.71 -2.44 43.21
CA ALA A 127 56.60 -3.41 43.84
C ALA A 127 57.51 -2.69 44.84
N ILE A 128 57.44 -3.05 46.11
CA ILE A 128 58.21 -2.47 47.22
C ILE A 128 59.19 -3.51 47.73
N TYR A 129 60.46 -3.10 47.87
CA TYR A 129 61.54 -3.90 48.43
C TYR A 129 62.48 -3.01 49.29
N PRO A 130 63.37 -3.56 50.11
CA PRO A 130 64.18 -2.77 51.05
C PRO A 130 65.00 -1.66 50.39
N ASP A 131 65.50 -1.92 49.18
CA ASP A 131 66.42 -1.03 48.46
C ASP A 131 65.72 -0.13 47.44
N GLY A 132 64.38 -0.10 47.41
CA GLY A 132 63.64 0.78 46.50
C GLY A 132 62.20 0.38 46.19
N GLN A 133 61.62 1.09 45.21
CA GLN A 133 60.29 0.84 44.68
C GLN A 133 60.32 0.83 43.16
N LEU A 134 59.49 -0.03 42.55
CA LEU A 134 59.35 -0.15 41.12
C LEU A 134 57.88 -0.12 40.73
N THR A 135 57.55 0.72 39.76
CA THR A 135 56.18 0.90 39.26
C THR A 135 56.00 0.19 37.92
N VAL A 136 54.95 -0.61 37.79
CA VAL A 136 54.56 -1.28 36.54
C VAL A 136 53.24 -0.68 36.06
N PRO A 137 53.22 0.11 34.97
CA PRO A 137 51.99 0.61 34.37
C PRO A 137 51.05 -0.54 33.96
N VAL A 138 49.78 -0.40 34.30
CA VAL A 138 48.72 -1.34 33.97
C VAL A 138 47.60 -0.63 33.23
N ILE A 139 47.21 -1.21 32.10
CA ILE A 139 46.07 -0.78 31.29
C ILE A 139 45.09 -1.93 31.19
N VAL A 140 43.86 -1.73 31.63
CA VAL A 140 42.77 -2.72 31.54
C VAL A 140 41.68 -2.16 30.63
N ARG A 141 41.39 -2.86 29.54
CA ARG A 141 40.30 -2.55 28.62
C ARG A 141 39.18 -3.55 28.80
N VAL A 142 38.02 -3.05 29.17
CA VAL A 142 36.82 -3.84 29.40
C VAL A 142 35.75 -3.38 28.42
N LYS A 143 35.11 -4.33 27.74
CA LYS A 143 33.92 -4.07 26.93
C LYS A 143 32.71 -4.83 27.45
N ASP A 144 31.52 -4.40 27.06
CA ASP A 144 30.28 -5.07 27.44
C ASP A 144 30.20 -6.50 26.88
N HIS A 145 29.35 -7.31 27.49
CA HIS A 145 29.12 -8.67 27.04
C HIS A 145 28.39 -8.69 25.69
N TRP A 146 28.75 -9.64 24.81
CA TRP A 146 28.30 -9.69 23.40
C TRP A 146 26.77 -9.77 23.19
N LEU A 147 26.02 -10.25 24.19
CA LEU A 147 24.57 -10.40 24.11
C LEU A 147 23.84 -9.05 23.95
N TRP A 148 24.24 -8.03 24.70
CA TRP A 148 23.58 -6.72 24.64
C TRP A 148 23.76 -6.03 23.29
N PRO A 149 24.98 -5.90 22.74
CA PRO A 149 25.22 -5.47 21.37
C PRO A 149 24.40 -6.23 20.33
N LEU A 150 24.31 -7.56 20.46
CA LEU A 150 23.56 -8.38 19.51
C LEU A 150 22.06 -8.09 19.57
N LEU A 151 21.47 -8.00 20.77
CA LEU A 151 20.05 -7.68 20.94
C LEU A 151 19.69 -6.31 20.35
N ILE A 152 20.53 -5.30 20.58
CA ILE A 152 20.32 -3.96 20.03
C ILE A 152 20.43 -3.94 18.51
N LEU A 153 21.38 -4.70 17.95
CA LEU A 153 21.49 -4.87 16.51
C LEU A 153 20.24 -5.55 15.92
N LEU A 154 19.75 -6.63 16.54
CA LEU A 154 18.54 -7.32 16.11
C LEU A 154 17.29 -6.44 16.24
N LEU A 155 17.22 -5.59 17.26
CA LEU A 155 16.16 -4.60 17.41
C LEU A 155 16.20 -3.57 16.27
N GLY A 156 17.40 -3.05 15.93
CA GLY A 156 17.58 -2.14 14.80
C GLY A 156 17.11 -2.74 13.47
N VAL A 157 17.48 -4.00 13.23
CA VAL A 157 16.98 -4.78 12.08
C VAL A 157 15.46 -4.87 12.12
N GLY A 158 14.88 -5.35 13.24
CA GLY A 158 13.43 -5.54 13.39
C GLY A 158 12.62 -4.27 13.17
N VAL A 159 13.10 -3.12 13.67
CA VAL A 159 12.49 -1.81 13.39
C VAL A 159 12.55 -1.49 11.90
N GLY A 160 13.67 -1.75 11.23
CA GLY A 160 13.81 -1.62 9.78
C GLY A 160 12.76 -2.45 9.02
N ILE A 161 12.56 -3.72 9.42
CA ILE A 161 11.55 -4.61 8.82
C ILE A 161 10.16 -4.01 8.98
N GLY A 162 9.82 -3.58 10.20
CA GLY A 162 8.51 -3.00 10.51
C GLY A 162 8.21 -1.74 9.70
N VAL A 163 9.17 -0.81 9.59
CA VAL A 163 9.03 0.41 8.79
C VAL A 163 8.91 0.08 7.29
N SER A 164 9.69 -0.89 6.80
CA SER A 164 9.62 -1.33 5.40
C SER A 164 8.26 -1.94 5.06
N ALA A 165 7.77 -2.86 5.89
CA ALA A 165 6.46 -3.50 5.73
C ALA A 165 5.30 -2.47 5.81
N TYR A 166 5.38 -1.52 6.75
CA TYR A 166 4.40 -0.45 6.83
C TYR A 166 4.39 0.45 5.59
N ARG A 167 5.57 0.76 5.04
CA ARG A 167 5.69 1.59 3.83
C ARG A 167 5.13 0.91 2.59
N THR A 168 5.29 -0.40 2.45
CA THR A 168 4.88 -1.14 1.25
C THR A 168 3.42 -1.60 1.28
N GLU A 169 2.92 -2.06 2.43
CA GLU A 169 1.54 -2.56 2.57
C GLU A 169 0.62 -1.58 3.30
N GLY A 170 1.09 -0.93 4.36
CA GLY A 170 0.26 -0.08 5.23
C GLY A 170 -0.18 1.22 4.57
N ARG A 171 0.78 1.98 4.01
CA ARG A 171 0.50 3.29 3.42
C ARG A 171 -0.52 3.25 2.27
N ASN A 172 -0.36 2.30 1.34
CA ASN A 172 -1.25 2.18 0.19
C ASN A 172 -2.68 1.83 0.61
N ARG A 173 -2.82 0.95 1.61
CA ARG A 173 -4.13 0.62 2.20
C ARG A 173 -4.77 1.85 2.82
N ASP A 174 -4.03 2.56 3.67
CA ASP A 174 -4.57 3.70 4.42
C ASP A 174 -5.02 4.83 3.46
N GLU A 175 -4.26 5.09 2.41
CA GLU A 175 -4.63 6.09 1.39
C GLU A 175 -5.94 5.73 0.67
N ILE A 176 -6.11 4.47 0.26
CA ILE A 176 -7.33 3.97 -0.39
C ILE A 176 -8.53 4.06 0.58
N VAL A 177 -8.35 3.66 1.84
CA VAL A 177 -9.41 3.72 2.86
C VAL A 177 -9.85 5.16 3.13
N VAL A 178 -8.91 6.10 3.19
CA VAL A 178 -9.22 7.54 3.35
C VAL A 178 -10.00 8.07 2.15
N GLN A 179 -9.62 7.70 0.92
CA GLN A 179 -10.34 8.08 -0.29
C GLN A 179 -11.78 7.54 -0.30
N VAL A 180 -11.98 6.26 0.04
CA VAL A 180 -13.31 5.66 0.20
C VAL A 180 -14.13 6.39 1.27
N GLY A 181 -13.53 6.69 2.42
CA GLY A 181 -14.18 7.43 3.50
C GLY A 181 -14.63 8.83 3.05
N ARG A 182 -13.80 9.52 2.27
CA ARG A 182 -14.13 10.82 1.68
C ARG A 182 -15.31 10.72 0.71
N ILE A 183 -15.30 9.76 -0.21
CA ILE A 183 -16.39 9.55 -1.18
C ILE A 183 -17.70 9.26 -0.43
N ARG A 184 -17.70 8.34 0.54
CA ARG A 184 -18.89 8.00 1.36
C ARG A 184 -19.44 9.21 2.12
N THR A 185 -18.56 10.04 2.67
CA THR A 185 -18.96 11.24 3.40
C THR A 185 -19.57 12.28 2.45
N GLN A 186 -18.99 12.46 1.25
CA GLN A 186 -19.51 13.36 0.24
C GLN A 186 -20.87 12.92 -0.30
N ILE A 187 -21.06 11.62 -0.55
CA ILE A 187 -22.34 11.04 -0.97
C ILE A 187 -23.41 11.25 0.11
N LYS A 188 -23.10 10.95 1.37
CA LYS A 188 -24.04 11.17 2.49
C LYS A 188 -24.43 12.63 2.69
N ALA A 189 -23.58 13.56 2.27
CA ALA A 189 -23.85 14.99 2.35
C ALA A 189 -24.76 15.50 1.22
N ASP A 190 -24.96 14.73 0.14
CA ASP A 190 -25.83 15.09 -0.99
C ASP A 190 -27.12 14.24 -0.97
N PRO A 191 -28.20 14.72 -0.33
CA PRO A 191 -29.46 13.96 -0.23
C PRO A 191 -30.22 13.85 -1.56
N GLU A 192 -29.84 14.65 -2.56
CA GLU A 192 -30.47 14.66 -3.89
C GLU A 192 -29.77 13.71 -4.88
N LEU A 193 -28.75 12.96 -4.42
CA LEU A 193 -28.06 11.99 -5.27
C LEU A 193 -29.04 10.96 -5.82
N ALA A 194 -29.05 10.83 -7.14
CA ALA A 194 -29.88 9.86 -7.81
C ALA A 194 -29.47 8.42 -7.47
N LYS A 195 -30.47 7.56 -7.25
CA LYS A 195 -30.27 6.16 -6.83
C LYS A 195 -29.38 5.35 -7.79
N SER A 196 -29.48 5.58 -9.09
CA SER A 196 -28.65 4.90 -10.11
C SER A 196 -27.16 5.23 -9.95
N PHE A 197 -26.80 6.49 -9.67
CA PHE A 197 -25.41 6.87 -9.37
C PHE A 197 -24.95 6.29 -8.04
N GLN A 198 -25.80 6.33 -7.01
CA GLN A 198 -25.47 5.78 -5.70
C GLN A 198 -25.15 4.28 -5.77
N VAL A 199 -26.03 3.48 -6.39
CA VAL A 199 -25.84 2.03 -6.55
C VAL A 199 -24.54 1.71 -7.30
N LYS A 200 -24.23 2.48 -8.35
CA LYS A 200 -23.01 2.25 -9.14
C LYS A 200 -21.74 2.61 -8.37
N ILE A 201 -21.75 3.71 -7.62
CA ILE A 201 -20.61 4.09 -6.77
C ILE A 201 -20.43 3.04 -5.66
N ASP A 202 -21.50 2.65 -4.98
CA ASP A 202 -21.45 1.64 -3.92
C ASP A 202 -20.96 0.27 -4.44
N GLY A 203 -21.33 -0.11 -5.67
CA GLY A 203 -20.79 -1.29 -6.35
C GLY A 203 -19.26 -1.28 -6.45
N TYR A 204 -18.68 -0.18 -6.93
CA TYR A 204 -17.22 -0.03 -6.96
C TYR A 204 -16.59 0.01 -5.56
N LEU A 205 -17.26 0.64 -4.58
CA LEU A 205 -16.74 0.65 -3.21
C LEU A 205 -16.72 -0.77 -2.57
N ILE A 206 -17.65 -1.65 -2.93
CA ILE A 206 -17.63 -3.06 -2.52
C ILE A 206 -16.47 -3.81 -3.18
N GLU A 207 -16.18 -3.53 -4.47
CA GLU A 207 -15.00 -4.08 -5.15
C GLU A 207 -13.70 -3.65 -4.47
N VAL A 208 -13.63 -2.40 -4.00
CA VAL A 208 -12.48 -1.88 -3.22
C VAL A 208 -12.32 -2.68 -1.93
N GLU A 209 -13.38 -2.85 -1.13
CA GLU A 209 -13.33 -3.62 0.12
C GLU A 209 -12.90 -5.08 -0.12
N THR A 210 -13.40 -5.69 -1.20
CA THR A 210 -13.04 -7.04 -1.61
C THR A 210 -11.57 -7.11 -2.03
N ALA A 211 -11.09 -6.15 -2.81
CA ALA A 211 -9.70 -6.09 -3.27
C ALA A 211 -8.72 -5.83 -2.11
N LEU A 212 -9.06 -4.93 -1.18
CA LEU A 212 -8.28 -4.67 0.03
C LEU A 212 -8.19 -5.90 0.93
N THR A 213 -9.29 -6.62 1.11
CA THR A 213 -9.32 -7.88 1.90
C THR A 213 -8.42 -8.94 1.29
N ASN A 214 -8.37 -9.00 -0.05
CA ASN A 214 -7.53 -9.94 -0.80
C ASN A 214 -6.10 -9.43 -1.04
N LYS A 215 -5.68 -8.31 -0.43
CA LYS A 215 -4.38 -7.66 -0.63
C LYS A 215 -4.06 -7.32 -2.10
N ARG A 216 -5.08 -7.07 -2.93
CA ARG A 216 -4.95 -6.69 -4.35
C ARG A 216 -4.98 -5.17 -4.49
N TRP A 217 -3.88 -4.52 -4.12
CA TRP A 217 -3.80 -3.05 -4.01
C TRP A 217 -4.10 -2.31 -5.32
N GLU A 218 -3.60 -2.81 -6.45
CA GLU A 218 -3.82 -2.19 -7.76
C GLU A 218 -5.29 -2.23 -8.18
N GLN A 219 -5.97 -3.36 -7.95
CA GLN A 219 -7.41 -3.51 -8.21
C GLN A 219 -8.23 -2.58 -7.31
N ALA A 220 -7.86 -2.47 -6.03
CA ALA A 220 -8.51 -1.55 -5.10
C ALA A 220 -8.34 -0.08 -5.55
N GLN A 221 -7.15 0.30 -6.02
CA GLN A 221 -6.89 1.65 -6.52
C GLN A 221 -7.70 1.95 -7.79
N GLN A 222 -7.78 1.00 -8.72
CA GLN A 222 -8.57 1.13 -9.94
C GLN A 222 -10.07 1.29 -9.63
N ALA A 223 -10.61 0.48 -8.73
CA ALA A 223 -12.02 0.55 -8.33
C ALA A 223 -12.36 1.87 -7.60
N VAL A 224 -11.47 2.39 -6.74
CA VAL A 224 -11.65 3.74 -6.16
C VAL A 224 -11.65 4.82 -7.24
N ALA A 225 -10.76 4.75 -8.22
CA ALA A 225 -10.71 5.72 -9.31
C ALA A 225 -12.00 5.70 -10.15
N GLN A 226 -12.58 4.51 -10.38
CA GLN A 226 -13.86 4.37 -11.06
C GLN A 226 -15.01 4.98 -10.24
N ALA A 227 -15.08 4.69 -8.92
CA ALA A 227 -16.04 5.32 -8.01
C ALA A 227 -15.95 6.85 -8.04
N GLN A 228 -14.74 7.39 -7.96
CA GLN A 228 -14.48 8.82 -8.03
C GLN A 228 -14.91 9.42 -9.37
N THR A 229 -14.69 8.72 -10.48
CA THR A 229 -15.08 9.17 -11.83
C THR A 229 -16.60 9.32 -11.95
N ILE A 230 -17.37 8.36 -11.42
CA ILE A 230 -18.83 8.43 -11.42
C ILE A 230 -19.33 9.57 -10.51
N TRP A 231 -18.71 9.74 -9.35
CA TRP A 231 -19.03 10.85 -8.44
C TRP A 231 -18.72 12.22 -9.05
N ASP A 232 -17.58 12.37 -9.70
CA ASP A 232 -17.20 13.60 -10.38
C ASP A 232 -18.13 13.91 -11.57
N LYS A 233 -18.61 12.88 -12.28
CA LYS A 233 -19.61 13.01 -13.35
C LYS A 233 -20.93 13.57 -12.81
N TRP A 234 -21.43 13.04 -11.70
CA TRP A 234 -22.61 13.56 -11.03
C TRP A 234 -22.40 15.04 -10.65
N ARG A 235 -21.31 15.34 -9.95
CA ARG A 235 -21.02 16.69 -9.46
C ARG A 235 -20.88 17.74 -10.56
N LYS A 236 -20.23 17.40 -11.68
CA LYS A 236 -19.98 18.34 -12.78
C LYS A 236 -21.26 18.76 -13.50
N GLY A 237 -22.27 17.89 -13.55
CA GLY A 237 -23.54 18.14 -14.24
C GLY A 237 -24.76 18.08 -13.33
N ARG A 238 -24.60 18.33 -12.02
CA ARG A 238 -25.64 18.02 -11.01
C ARG A 238 -27.01 18.61 -11.35
N GLU A 239 -27.06 19.90 -11.70
CA GLU A 239 -28.31 20.58 -12.01
C GLU A 239 -28.99 20.00 -13.26
N ASP A 240 -28.20 19.72 -14.31
CA ASP A 240 -28.71 19.12 -15.56
C ASP A 240 -29.22 17.69 -15.33
N TRP A 241 -28.47 16.88 -14.58
CA TRP A 241 -28.88 15.52 -14.23
C TRP A 241 -30.20 15.53 -13.43
N LEU A 242 -30.32 16.40 -12.43
CA LEU A 242 -31.53 16.54 -11.64
C LEU A 242 -32.73 16.97 -12.50
N ALA A 243 -32.54 17.93 -13.39
CA ALA A 243 -33.60 18.38 -14.31
C ALA A 243 -34.06 17.23 -15.23
N LEU A 244 -33.13 16.46 -15.80
CA LEU A 244 -33.44 15.33 -16.67
C LEU A 244 -34.11 14.18 -15.92
N ILE A 245 -33.66 13.86 -14.70
CA ILE A 245 -34.29 12.82 -13.85
C ILE A 245 -35.71 13.23 -13.46
N LYS A 246 -35.93 14.49 -13.10
CA LYS A 246 -37.28 15.00 -12.85
C LYS A 246 -38.15 14.89 -14.11
N SER A 247 -37.59 15.11 -15.29
CA SER A 247 -38.30 14.95 -16.55
C SER A 247 -38.64 13.49 -16.86
N LEU A 248 -37.75 12.53 -16.54
CA LEU A 248 -38.03 11.09 -16.62
C LEU A 248 -39.23 10.71 -15.76
N ALA A 249 -39.24 11.15 -14.49
CA ALA A 249 -40.36 10.89 -13.57
C ALA A 249 -41.68 11.48 -14.08
N SER A 250 -41.65 12.69 -14.64
CA SER A 250 -42.86 13.31 -15.22
C SER A 250 -43.39 12.57 -16.44
N LEU A 251 -42.50 11.98 -17.25
CA LEU A 251 -42.88 11.19 -18.42
C LEU A 251 -43.46 9.84 -18.00
N GLY A 252 -42.92 9.21 -16.96
CA GLY A 252 -43.49 8.03 -16.31
C GLY A 252 -44.93 8.28 -15.83
N ASN A 253 -45.14 9.35 -15.07
CA ASN A 253 -46.48 9.75 -14.62
C ASN A 253 -47.43 10.03 -15.79
N SER A 254 -46.93 10.58 -16.90
CA SER A 254 -47.74 10.85 -18.08
C SER A 254 -48.18 9.56 -18.78
N LEU A 255 -47.33 8.53 -18.79
CA LEU A 255 -47.65 7.20 -19.34
C LEU A 255 -48.68 6.45 -18.48
N GLU A 256 -48.66 6.62 -17.16
CA GLU A 256 -49.64 6.01 -16.25
C GLU A 256 -51.04 6.62 -16.38
N ASN A 257 -51.12 7.92 -16.68
CA ASN A 257 -52.39 8.64 -16.80
C ASN A 257 -53.05 8.54 -18.19
N LEU A 258 -52.55 7.68 -19.09
CA LEU A 258 -53.15 7.47 -20.41
C LEU A 258 -54.44 6.64 -20.32
N ASN A 259 -55.38 6.88 -21.25
CA ASN A 259 -56.67 6.17 -21.31
C ASN A 259 -56.52 4.64 -21.45
N ASN A 260 -55.44 4.17 -22.08
CA ASN A 260 -55.12 2.75 -22.20
C ASN A 260 -53.65 2.50 -21.80
N PRO A 261 -53.35 2.34 -20.50
CA PRO A 261 -51.99 2.20 -19.99
C PRO A 261 -51.36 0.83 -20.30
N ASP A 262 -52.18 -0.14 -20.73
CA ASP A 262 -51.77 -1.52 -21.02
C ASP A 262 -51.62 -1.83 -22.52
N ALA A 263 -51.80 -0.82 -23.38
CA ALA A 263 -51.54 -0.98 -24.81
C ALA A 263 -50.08 -1.44 -25.06
N PRO A 264 -49.83 -2.41 -25.96
CA PRO A 264 -48.48 -2.91 -26.25
C PRO A 264 -47.48 -1.81 -26.64
N TYR A 265 -47.94 -0.79 -27.38
CA TYR A 265 -47.16 0.41 -27.69
C TYR A 265 -46.68 1.13 -26.41
N VAL A 266 -47.60 1.43 -25.49
CA VAL A 266 -47.34 2.15 -24.24
C VAL A 266 -46.44 1.33 -23.32
N GLN A 267 -46.64 0.01 -23.24
CA GLN A 267 -45.78 -0.89 -22.47
C GLN A 267 -44.35 -0.93 -23.01
N THR A 268 -44.18 -0.91 -24.34
CA THR A 268 -42.84 -0.85 -24.96
C THR A 268 -42.13 0.46 -24.61
N VAL A 269 -42.84 1.60 -24.67
CA VAL A 269 -42.30 2.91 -24.25
C VAL A 269 -41.98 2.94 -22.75
N ARG A 270 -42.80 2.30 -21.91
CA ARG A 270 -42.53 2.16 -20.47
C ARG A 270 -41.27 1.34 -20.19
N ILE A 271 -41.09 0.20 -20.85
CA ILE A 271 -39.88 -0.61 -20.71
C ILE A 271 -38.64 0.18 -21.16
N GLN A 272 -38.74 0.95 -22.25
CA GLN A 272 -37.64 1.83 -22.68
C GLN A 272 -37.33 2.90 -21.63
N LEU A 273 -38.36 3.52 -21.04
CA LEU A 273 -38.20 4.50 -19.95
C LEU A 273 -37.49 3.90 -18.73
N GLU A 274 -37.94 2.73 -18.26
CA GLU A 274 -37.32 2.03 -17.13
C GLU A 274 -35.86 1.66 -17.40
N ASN A 275 -35.55 1.21 -18.62
CA ASN A 275 -34.18 0.90 -19.02
C ASN A 275 -33.30 2.15 -19.02
N ILE A 276 -33.81 3.29 -19.53
CA ILE A 276 -33.11 4.57 -19.49
C ILE A 276 -32.85 4.98 -18.03
N GLU A 277 -33.86 4.87 -17.15
CA GLU A 277 -33.75 5.21 -15.72
C GLU A 277 -32.66 4.40 -15.01
N ARG A 278 -32.59 3.08 -15.27
CA ARG A 278 -31.56 2.20 -14.70
C ARG A 278 -30.16 2.54 -15.20
N GLN A 279 -30.03 2.97 -16.44
CA GLN A 279 -28.75 3.24 -17.11
C GLN A 279 -28.31 4.71 -17.07
N VAL A 280 -29.00 5.58 -16.32
CA VAL A 280 -28.64 7.01 -16.22
C VAL A 280 -27.17 7.21 -15.85
N ALA A 281 -26.64 6.43 -14.89
CA ALA A 281 -25.25 6.54 -14.44
C ALA A 281 -24.22 5.96 -15.45
N ASP A 282 -24.70 5.21 -16.45
CA ASP A 282 -23.87 4.65 -17.52
C ASP A 282 -23.60 5.66 -18.63
N LYS A 283 -24.51 6.63 -18.84
CA LYS A 283 -24.35 7.70 -19.82
C LYS A 283 -23.15 8.57 -19.48
N GLU A 284 -22.38 8.97 -20.49
CA GLU A 284 -21.16 9.75 -20.30
C GLU A 284 -21.48 11.18 -19.86
N SER A 285 -22.58 11.75 -20.36
CA SER A 285 -22.97 13.13 -20.14
C SER A 285 -24.50 13.33 -20.10
N PRO A 286 -24.98 14.44 -19.53
CA PRO A 286 -26.41 14.78 -19.53
C PRO A 286 -27.00 14.88 -20.95
N GLN A 287 -26.21 15.26 -21.95
CA GLN A 287 -26.68 15.41 -23.33
C GLN A 287 -27.17 14.08 -23.93
N GLN A 288 -26.45 12.98 -23.68
CA GLN A 288 -26.87 11.66 -24.17
C GLN A 288 -28.22 11.24 -23.56
N LEU A 289 -28.43 11.52 -22.27
CA LEU A 289 -29.72 11.26 -21.63
C LEU A 289 -30.83 12.16 -22.20
N SER A 290 -30.51 13.43 -22.49
CA SER A 290 -31.46 14.35 -23.11
C SER A 290 -31.89 13.89 -24.50
N GLU A 291 -30.98 13.36 -25.32
CA GLU A 291 -31.31 12.82 -26.65
C GLU A 291 -32.25 11.61 -26.56
N ASP A 292 -31.95 10.67 -25.67
CA ASP A 292 -32.81 9.50 -25.41
C ASP A 292 -34.22 9.94 -24.97
N LEU A 293 -34.30 10.93 -24.08
CA LEU A 293 -35.55 11.52 -23.60
C LEU A 293 -36.34 12.23 -24.71
N ILE A 294 -35.67 12.97 -25.59
CA ILE A 294 -36.32 13.65 -26.72
C ILE A 294 -36.91 12.62 -27.67
N ASN A 295 -36.17 11.55 -27.99
CA ASN A 295 -36.65 10.47 -28.85
C ASN A 295 -37.89 9.80 -28.22
N LEU A 296 -37.80 9.42 -26.94
CA LEU A 296 -38.92 8.79 -26.23
C LEU A 296 -40.16 9.71 -26.18
N ARG A 297 -39.96 11.01 -25.94
CA ARG A 297 -41.05 12.00 -25.97
C ARG A 297 -41.69 12.10 -27.35
N GLN A 298 -40.89 12.08 -28.42
CA GLN A 298 -41.42 12.10 -29.78
C GLN A 298 -42.27 10.86 -30.08
N GLN A 299 -41.87 9.67 -29.61
CA GLN A 299 -42.67 8.45 -29.74
C GLN A 299 -44.03 8.60 -29.01
N LEU A 300 -44.01 9.08 -27.77
CA LEU A 300 -45.24 9.33 -27.02
C LEU A 300 -46.16 10.37 -27.70
N VAL A 301 -45.60 11.47 -28.21
CA VAL A 301 -46.37 12.49 -28.94
C VAL A 301 -47.03 11.90 -30.19
N ARG A 302 -46.32 11.04 -30.94
CA ARG A 302 -46.91 10.36 -32.10
C ARG A 302 -48.09 9.48 -31.71
N TYR A 303 -47.95 8.71 -30.63
CA TYR A 303 -49.05 7.89 -30.12
C TYR A 303 -50.27 8.72 -29.71
N LEU A 304 -50.06 9.82 -28.99
CA LEU A 304 -51.13 10.76 -28.61
C LEU A 304 -51.81 11.41 -29.82
N GLN A 305 -51.03 11.78 -30.85
CA GLN A 305 -51.58 12.29 -32.11
C GLN A 305 -52.42 11.22 -32.83
N GLY A 306 -51.97 9.96 -32.79
CA GLY A 306 -52.74 8.84 -33.31
C GLY A 306 -54.07 8.66 -32.57
N GLN A 307 -54.05 8.67 -31.23
CA GLN A 307 -55.28 8.60 -30.44
C GLN A 307 -56.23 9.77 -30.75
N ALA A 308 -55.71 10.99 -30.91
CA ALA A 308 -56.52 12.15 -31.27
C ALA A 308 -57.22 11.97 -32.64
N LYS A 309 -56.52 11.39 -33.63
CA LYS A 309 -57.12 11.09 -34.95
C LYS A 309 -58.19 10.00 -34.88
N VAL A 310 -57.98 8.94 -34.08
CA VAL A 310 -59.00 7.91 -33.85
C VAL A 310 -60.22 8.51 -33.15
N ASN A 311 -60.02 9.39 -32.15
CA ASN A 311 -61.10 10.10 -31.48
C ASN A 311 -61.86 11.05 -32.42
N GLN A 312 -61.16 11.71 -33.35
CA GLN A 312 -61.78 12.53 -34.40
C GLN A 312 -62.64 11.66 -35.33
N PHE A 313 -62.12 10.51 -35.77
CA PHE A 313 -62.88 9.53 -36.55
C PHE A 313 -64.13 9.06 -35.79
N ASP A 314 -64.01 8.77 -34.49
CA ASP A 314 -65.15 8.40 -33.64
C ASP A 314 -66.19 9.51 -33.50
N THR A 315 -65.76 10.77 -33.47
CA THR A 315 -66.66 11.94 -33.41
C THR A 315 -67.45 12.06 -34.71
N LEU A 316 -66.76 12.01 -35.86
CA LEU A 316 -67.40 12.05 -37.18
C LEU A 316 -68.32 10.85 -37.41
N ARG A 317 -67.94 9.66 -36.92
CA ARG A 317 -68.81 8.48 -36.92
C ARG A 317 -70.10 8.74 -36.16
N ASN A 318 -70.02 9.36 -34.97
CA ASN A 318 -71.22 9.63 -34.17
C ASN A 318 -72.15 10.62 -34.89
N GLU A 319 -71.61 11.66 -35.53
CA GLU A 319 -72.38 12.60 -36.38
C GLU A 319 -73.05 11.89 -37.57
N LEU A 320 -72.32 11.03 -38.27
CA LEU A 320 -72.86 10.24 -39.38
C LEU A 320 -73.93 9.24 -38.91
N THR A 321 -73.79 8.68 -37.70
CA THR A 321 -74.77 7.74 -37.12
C THR A 321 -76.10 8.43 -36.78
N GLU A 322 -76.07 9.73 -36.43
CA GLU A 322 -77.28 10.53 -36.26
C GLU A 322 -78.04 10.72 -37.59
N LEU A 323 -77.31 10.75 -38.73
CA LEU A 323 -77.85 10.95 -40.07
C LEU A 323 -78.21 9.65 -40.81
N ALA A 324 -77.47 8.56 -40.58
CA ALA A 324 -77.56 7.30 -41.32
C ALA A 324 -77.33 6.07 -40.41
N GLN A 325 -78.41 5.56 -39.81
CA GLN A 325 -78.37 4.46 -38.82
C GLN A 325 -77.85 3.10 -39.34
N GLU A 326 -77.79 2.85 -40.65
CA GLU A 326 -77.41 1.54 -41.19
C GLU A 326 -75.87 1.32 -41.24
N GLU A 327 -75.05 2.37 -41.19
CA GLU A 327 -73.58 2.29 -41.35
C GLU A 327 -72.80 2.20 -40.01
N ASP A 328 -73.46 2.36 -38.86
CA ASP A 328 -72.80 2.41 -37.54
C ASP A 328 -71.99 1.15 -37.20
N LYS A 329 -72.50 -0.05 -37.55
CA LYS A 329 -71.84 -1.32 -37.20
C LYS A 329 -70.51 -1.54 -37.94
N SER A 330 -70.40 -1.15 -39.20
CA SER A 330 -69.15 -1.28 -39.98
C SER A 330 -68.12 -0.25 -39.53
N LEU A 331 -68.55 1.00 -39.31
CA LEU A 331 -67.68 2.08 -38.84
C LEU A 331 -67.12 1.83 -37.43
N ARG A 332 -67.90 1.20 -36.53
CA ARG A 332 -67.40 0.73 -35.24
C ARG A 332 -66.31 -0.34 -35.36
N ARG A 333 -66.39 -1.23 -36.35
CA ARG A 333 -65.33 -2.23 -36.60
C ARG A 333 -64.07 -1.56 -37.12
N ILE A 334 -64.20 -0.57 -38.01
CA ILE A 334 -63.08 0.20 -38.55
C ILE A 334 -62.38 0.97 -37.43
N SER A 335 -63.13 1.72 -36.60
CA SER A 335 -62.57 2.41 -35.43
C SER A 335 -61.81 1.46 -34.49
N LYS A 336 -62.42 0.33 -34.10
CA LYS A 336 -61.74 -0.67 -33.26
C LYS A 336 -60.50 -1.26 -33.93
N SER A 337 -60.53 -1.52 -35.23
CA SER A 337 -59.39 -2.01 -35.98
C SER A 337 -58.27 -0.97 -36.04
N LEU A 338 -58.58 0.30 -36.26
CA LEU A 338 -57.61 1.39 -36.30
C LEU A 338 -56.96 1.60 -34.92
N GLN A 339 -57.74 1.47 -33.84
CA GLN A 339 -57.24 1.52 -32.47
C GLN A 339 -56.34 0.33 -32.14
N GLN A 340 -56.73 -0.90 -32.51
CA GLN A 340 -55.91 -2.10 -32.32
C GLN A 340 -54.61 -2.02 -33.13
N GLU A 341 -54.67 -1.51 -34.36
CA GLU A 341 -53.51 -1.31 -35.22
C GLU A 341 -52.55 -0.31 -34.57
N LEU A 342 -53.04 0.86 -34.11
CA LEU A 342 -52.26 1.86 -33.38
C LEU A 342 -51.59 1.29 -32.12
N ASP A 343 -52.33 0.52 -31.32
CA ASP A 343 -51.83 -0.08 -30.08
C ASP A 343 -50.78 -1.18 -30.33
N SER A 344 -50.77 -1.78 -31.53
CA SER A 344 -49.81 -2.81 -31.96
C SER A 344 -48.60 -2.27 -32.73
N LEU A 345 -48.59 -0.98 -33.10
CA LEU A 345 -47.48 -0.38 -33.81
C LEU A 345 -46.20 -0.42 -32.97
N SER A 346 -45.05 -0.53 -33.64
CA SER A 346 -43.75 -0.39 -32.98
C SER A 346 -43.41 1.08 -32.75
N PRO A 347 -43.07 1.51 -31.52
CA PRO A 347 -42.66 2.89 -31.25
C PRO A 347 -41.41 3.34 -32.02
N THR A 348 -40.56 2.39 -32.43
CA THR A 348 -39.29 2.67 -33.11
C THR A 348 -39.42 2.78 -34.63
N ASP A 349 -40.59 2.48 -35.22
CA ASP A 349 -40.81 2.52 -36.67
C ASP A 349 -41.66 3.74 -37.09
N PRO A 350 -41.02 4.86 -37.50
CA PRO A 350 -41.74 6.06 -37.95
C PRO A 350 -42.56 5.83 -39.24
N GLU A 351 -42.14 4.91 -40.12
CA GLU A 351 -42.76 4.74 -41.43
C GLU A 351 -44.04 3.91 -41.31
N ALA A 352 -44.06 2.91 -40.42
CA ALA A 352 -45.29 2.19 -40.06
C ALA A 352 -46.36 3.14 -39.51
N PHE A 353 -45.96 4.11 -38.67
CA PHE A 353 -46.90 5.12 -38.15
C PHE A 353 -47.43 6.04 -39.26
N LYS A 354 -46.59 6.52 -40.19
CA LYS A 354 -47.05 7.34 -41.32
C LYS A 354 -48.05 6.60 -42.21
N THR A 355 -47.78 5.32 -42.48
CA THR A 355 -48.66 4.48 -43.28
C THR A 355 -50.03 4.31 -42.62
N TRP A 356 -50.04 4.03 -41.31
CA TRP A 356 -51.25 3.99 -40.52
C TRP A 356 -51.97 5.35 -40.48
N GLN A 357 -51.23 6.45 -40.33
CA GLN A 357 -51.80 7.80 -40.31
C GLN A 357 -52.50 8.15 -41.62
N GLN A 358 -51.88 7.84 -42.77
CA GLN A 358 -52.50 8.03 -44.10
C GLN A 358 -53.79 7.23 -44.22
N LYS A 359 -53.79 5.97 -43.77
CA LYS A 359 -54.98 5.12 -43.77
C LYS A 359 -56.12 5.71 -42.92
N VAL A 360 -55.81 6.31 -41.77
CA VAL A 360 -56.82 6.98 -40.93
C VAL A 360 -57.34 8.26 -41.61
N GLU A 361 -56.45 9.05 -42.22
CA GLU A 361 -56.84 10.27 -42.96
C GLU A 361 -57.75 9.93 -44.16
N ASP A 362 -57.40 8.91 -44.94
CA ASP A 362 -58.22 8.43 -46.06
C ASP A 362 -59.63 8.00 -45.60
N GLU A 363 -59.74 7.32 -44.45
CA GLU A 363 -61.01 6.90 -43.88
C GLU A 363 -61.81 8.07 -43.29
N ILE A 364 -61.15 9.07 -42.69
CA ILE A 364 -61.78 10.32 -42.26
C ILE A 364 -62.36 11.09 -43.47
N ASP A 365 -61.58 11.23 -44.54
CA ASP A 365 -61.99 11.94 -45.76
C ASP A 365 -63.17 11.24 -46.44
N ARG A 366 -63.19 9.89 -46.43
CA ARG A 366 -64.33 9.11 -46.92
C ARG A 366 -65.61 9.40 -46.14
N ILE A 367 -65.54 9.42 -44.80
CA ILE A 367 -66.70 9.72 -43.96
C ILE A 367 -67.19 11.16 -44.19
N ASP A 368 -66.29 12.13 -44.27
CA ASP A 368 -66.64 13.53 -44.52
C ASP A 368 -67.35 13.71 -45.89
N GLN A 369 -66.89 12.99 -46.93
CA GLN A 369 -67.55 12.97 -48.24
C GLN A 369 -68.93 12.30 -48.17
N THR A 370 -69.08 11.20 -47.41
CA THR A 370 -70.38 10.53 -47.21
C THR A 370 -71.37 11.42 -46.48
N ILE A 371 -70.96 12.13 -45.44
CA ILE A 371 -71.79 13.11 -44.71
C ILE A 371 -72.30 14.19 -45.69
N LYS A 372 -71.41 14.72 -46.55
CA LYS A 372 -71.77 15.72 -47.58
C LYS A 372 -72.74 15.18 -48.64
N GLN A 373 -72.61 13.92 -49.02
CA GLN A 373 -73.48 13.28 -50.02
C GLN A 373 -74.85 12.91 -49.44
N GLN A 374 -74.93 12.43 -48.20
CA GLN A 374 -76.19 12.11 -47.54
C GLN A 374 -77.00 13.36 -47.18
N ALA A 375 -76.35 14.47 -46.82
CA ALA A 375 -77.02 15.77 -46.68
C ALA A 375 -77.72 16.25 -47.98
N GLY A 376 -77.31 15.75 -49.15
CA GLY A 376 -77.96 16.01 -50.44
C GLY A 376 -79.03 14.97 -50.85
N ASN A 377 -79.12 13.82 -50.18
CA ASN A 377 -79.87 12.64 -50.66
C ASN A 377 -80.96 12.12 -49.70
N GLU A 378 -81.39 12.90 -48.69
CA GLU A 378 -82.52 12.60 -47.77
C GLU A 378 -83.93 12.53 -48.44
N ARG A 379 -84.07 12.05 -49.68
CA ARG A 379 -85.40 11.80 -50.31
C ARG A 379 -85.70 10.38 -50.74
N ALA A 380 -84.86 9.39 -50.44
CA ALA A 380 -85.18 8.01 -50.80
C ALA A 380 -84.62 6.99 -49.79
N ARG A 381 -85.33 6.81 -48.67
CA ARG A 381 -85.14 5.68 -47.74
C ARG A 381 -85.59 4.35 -48.38
N GLY A 382 -84.91 3.26 -48.04
CA GLY A 382 -85.57 1.94 -48.02
C GLY A 382 -84.71 0.68 -47.83
N GLN A 383 -84.61 0.22 -46.57
CA GLN A 383 -84.75 -1.17 -46.08
C GLN A 383 -83.56 -2.18 -46.09
N LEU A 384 -82.92 -2.34 -44.91
CA LEU A 384 -82.83 -3.53 -44.01
C LEU A 384 -82.69 -4.96 -44.59
N LEU A 385 -81.65 -5.72 -44.12
CA LEU A 385 -81.82 -7.00 -43.38
C LEU A 385 -80.51 -7.54 -42.74
N ILE A 386 -80.68 -8.47 -41.78
CA ILE A 386 -79.80 -8.93 -40.69
C ILE A 386 -78.96 -10.18 -41.08
N THR A 387 -77.75 -10.38 -40.51
CA THR A 387 -77.26 -11.67 -39.91
C THR A 387 -75.91 -11.56 -39.20
N ALA A 388 -75.72 -12.45 -38.20
CA ALA A 388 -74.66 -12.48 -37.19
C ALA A 388 -73.69 -13.66 -37.38
N ARG A 389 -72.44 -13.54 -36.87
CA ARG A 389 -71.55 -14.62 -36.36
C ARG A 389 -70.25 -14.00 -35.84
N ASP A 390 -70.02 -14.08 -34.53
CA ASP A 390 -69.25 -15.07 -33.76
C ASP A 390 -67.82 -14.58 -33.48
N PHE A 391 -67.60 -14.26 -32.20
CA PHE A 391 -66.32 -14.01 -31.56
C PHE A 391 -65.73 -15.36 -31.20
N ASP A 392 -64.45 -15.58 -31.51
CA ASP A 392 -63.67 -16.58 -30.81
C ASP A 392 -62.39 -15.95 -30.26
N ASP A 393 -62.18 -16.28 -28.99
CA ASP A 393 -61.18 -15.85 -28.03
C ASP A 393 -59.92 -16.70 -28.30
N THR A 394 -58.70 -16.20 -28.37
CA THR A 394 -57.76 -16.22 -27.24
C THR A 394 -56.37 -15.76 -27.71
N SER A 395 -55.67 -14.99 -26.87
CA SER A 395 -54.23 -14.73 -26.89
C SER A 395 -53.57 -15.44 -25.69
N PRO A 396 -52.25 -15.32 -25.43
CA PRO A 396 -51.09 -15.68 -26.25
C PRO A 396 -50.04 -16.48 -25.42
N SER A 397 -48.81 -16.61 -25.95
CA SER A 397 -47.51 -16.76 -25.22
C SER A 397 -46.89 -18.16 -25.11
N LYS A 398 -45.72 -18.31 -25.75
CA LYS A 398 -44.53 -18.94 -25.14
C LYS A 398 -43.26 -18.58 -25.92
N PHE A 399 -42.45 -17.69 -25.36
CA PHE A 399 -41.01 -17.65 -25.65
C PHE A 399 -40.26 -18.57 -24.66
N PRO A 400 -39.10 -19.10 -25.05
CA PRO A 400 -38.30 -20.02 -24.25
C PRO A 400 -37.28 -19.27 -23.37
N ASP A 401 -37.21 -19.62 -22.09
CA ASP A 401 -36.00 -19.38 -21.29
C ASP A 401 -35.16 -20.66 -21.27
N GLN A 402 -33.85 -20.52 -21.49
CA GLN A 402 -32.84 -20.58 -20.42
C GLN A 402 -31.42 -20.51 -21.02
N VAL A 403 -30.67 -19.49 -20.59
CA VAL A 403 -29.22 -19.36 -20.82
C VAL A 403 -28.49 -20.19 -19.74
N PRO A 404 -27.41 -20.93 -20.06
CA PRO A 404 -26.71 -21.76 -19.07
C PRO A 404 -25.81 -20.93 -18.13
N ASP A 405 -25.81 -21.31 -16.85
CA ASP A 405 -24.88 -20.83 -15.83
C ASP A 405 -23.42 -21.18 -16.18
N ALA A 406 -22.58 -20.14 -16.27
CA ALA A 406 -21.14 -20.28 -16.33
C ALA A 406 -20.60 -20.62 -14.93
N ARG A 407 -20.04 -21.82 -14.76
CA ARG A 407 -19.28 -22.18 -13.56
C ARG A 407 -17.88 -21.55 -13.61
N PRO A 408 -17.40 -20.85 -12.58
CA PRO A 408 -16.04 -20.34 -12.56
C PRO A 408 -15.03 -21.48 -12.41
N LEU A 409 -13.96 -21.41 -13.22
CA LEU A 409 -12.77 -22.25 -13.08
C LEU A 409 -12.16 -22.09 -11.69
N GLN A 410 -12.17 -23.17 -10.90
CA GLN A 410 -11.36 -23.27 -9.69
C GLN A 410 -9.92 -23.60 -10.08
N LEU A 411 -9.08 -22.59 -10.28
CA LEU A 411 -7.64 -22.76 -10.15
C LEU A 411 -7.31 -22.79 -8.65
N ASN A 412 -6.62 -23.83 -8.20
CA ASN A 412 -6.18 -24.02 -6.83
C ASN A 412 -4.70 -23.60 -6.71
N PRO A 413 -4.35 -22.37 -6.26
CA PRO A 413 -2.99 -21.87 -6.26
C PRO A 413 -2.28 -22.03 -4.90
N VAL A 414 -2.77 -22.90 -4.02
CA VAL A 414 -2.35 -22.93 -2.61
C VAL A 414 -0.95 -23.55 -2.41
N GLN A 415 -0.46 -24.38 -3.35
CA GLN A 415 0.88 -24.98 -3.24
C GLN A 415 2.00 -24.17 -3.89
N ALA A 416 1.72 -23.36 -4.91
CA ALA A 416 2.73 -22.51 -5.56
C ALA A 416 3.10 -21.28 -4.71
N ALA A 417 2.13 -20.68 -4.00
CA ALA A 417 2.36 -19.49 -3.17
C ALA A 417 3.27 -19.77 -1.97
N ARG A 418 3.21 -20.97 -1.39
CA ARG A 418 3.96 -21.31 -0.17
C ARG A 418 5.46 -21.51 -0.44
N ASN A 419 5.83 -22.08 -1.58
CA ASN A 419 7.24 -22.28 -1.93
C ASN A 419 7.94 -20.97 -2.33
N LEU A 420 7.20 -20.02 -2.92
CA LEU A 420 7.72 -18.68 -3.24
C LEU A 420 8.02 -17.85 -1.97
N ILE A 421 7.21 -18.03 -0.91
CA ILE A 421 7.40 -17.33 0.37
C ILE A 421 8.63 -17.85 1.12
N VAL A 422 8.83 -19.18 1.16
CA VAL A 422 9.98 -19.80 1.85
C VAL A 422 11.30 -19.46 1.14
N PHE A 423 11.33 -19.51 -0.19
CA PHE A 423 12.54 -19.18 -0.96
C PHE A 423 12.96 -17.71 -0.78
N ASN A 424 12.01 -16.78 -0.81
CA ASN A 424 12.30 -15.37 -0.53
C ASN A 424 12.73 -15.12 0.92
N TRP A 425 12.19 -15.86 1.90
CA TRP A 425 12.58 -15.71 3.32
C TRP A 425 13.98 -16.24 3.65
N ILE A 426 14.46 -17.26 2.93
CA ILE A 426 15.82 -17.78 3.18
C ILE A 426 16.86 -16.80 2.63
N GLY A 427 16.66 -16.28 1.41
CA GLY A 427 17.51 -15.22 0.87
C GLY A 427 17.49 -13.96 1.75
N TYR A 428 16.32 -13.63 2.28
CA TYR A 428 16.11 -12.57 3.27
C TYR A 428 17.00 -12.75 4.52
N ALA A 429 16.90 -13.92 5.15
CA ALA A 429 17.61 -14.20 6.40
C ALA A 429 19.14 -14.20 6.22
N ILE A 430 19.64 -14.72 5.09
CA ILE A 430 21.08 -14.77 4.81
C ILE A 430 21.65 -13.35 4.62
N ALA A 431 20.98 -12.50 3.83
CA ALA A 431 21.45 -11.13 3.59
C ALA A 431 21.50 -10.30 4.89
N VAL A 432 20.44 -10.39 5.70
CA VAL A 432 20.37 -9.74 7.01
C VAL A 432 21.47 -10.27 7.93
N ALA A 433 21.67 -11.59 8.01
CA ALA A 433 22.71 -12.18 8.85
C ALA A 433 24.13 -11.75 8.45
N LEU A 434 24.43 -11.64 7.15
CA LEU A 434 25.73 -11.18 6.67
C LEU A 434 25.97 -9.70 7.00
N LEU A 435 24.99 -8.82 6.74
CA LEU A 435 25.11 -7.38 7.05
C LEU A 435 25.17 -7.12 8.56
N ALA A 436 24.37 -7.85 9.33
CA ALA A 436 24.42 -7.87 10.79
C ALA A 436 25.79 -8.32 11.30
N GLY A 437 26.32 -9.41 10.74
CA GLY A 437 27.64 -9.95 11.10
C GLY A 437 28.79 -8.97 10.83
N VAL A 438 28.75 -8.27 9.69
CA VAL A 438 29.74 -7.23 9.36
C VAL A 438 29.65 -6.06 10.35
N GLY A 439 28.45 -5.56 10.61
CA GLY A 439 28.23 -4.48 11.58
C GLY A 439 28.71 -4.85 12.98
N PHE A 440 28.34 -6.04 13.44
CA PHE A 440 28.75 -6.56 14.74
C PHE A 440 30.27 -6.70 14.85
N ARG A 441 30.93 -7.20 13.79
CA ARG A 441 32.39 -7.29 13.78
C ARG A 441 33.05 -5.91 13.82
N GLN A 442 32.59 -4.98 13.00
CA GLN A 442 33.20 -3.67 12.86
C GLN A 442 32.99 -2.79 14.10
N LEU A 443 31.77 -2.81 14.65
CA LEU A 443 31.39 -1.93 15.75
C LEU A 443 31.71 -2.55 17.11
N TYR A 444 31.49 -3.85 17.32
CA TYR A 444 31.68 -4.48 18.64
C TYR A 444 32.95 -5.31 18.77
N VAL A 445 33.32 -6.13 17.76
CA VAL A 445 34.48 -7.03 17.91
C VAL A 445 35.80 -6.25 17.90
N GLN A 446 35.93 -5.25 17.03
CA GLN A 446 37.14 -4.44 16.89
C GLN A 446 37.32 -3.37 17.98
N GLN A 447 36.26 -3.03 18.72
CA GLN A 447 36.29 -1.99 19.75
C GLN A 447 36.50 -2.61 21.14
N PRO A 448 37.70 -2.49 21.76
CA PRO A 448 38.05 -3.19 23.01
C PRO A 448 37.39 -2.57 24.26
N THR A 449 36.76 -1.41 24.12
CA THR A 449 36.09 -0.65 25.19
C THR A 449 34.62 -0.39 24.88
N PHE A 450 34.00 -1.20 24.00
CA PHE A 450 32.60 -1.05 23.62
C PHE A 450 31.69 -1.01 24.86
N GLY A 451 30.81 -0.03 24.94
CA GLY A 451 29.90 0.20 26.07
C GLY A 451 30.36 1.33 26.99
N ALA A 452 31.62 1.75 26.89
CA ALA A 452 32.15 2.89 27.64
C ALA A 452 31.34 4.17 27.39
N TYR A 453 30.88 4.35 26.14
CA TYR A 453 29.97 5.41 25.73
C TYR A 453 28.62 4.81 25.35
N GLY A 454 27.86 4.40 26.36
CA GLY A 454 26.63 3.61 26.20
C GLY A 454 25.62 4.18 25.19
N TRP A 455 25.50 5.50 25.02
CA TRP A 455 24.62 6.03 23.99
C TRP A 455 25.22 5.88 22.58
N SER A 456 26.43 6.40 22.33
CA SER A 456 27.01 6.35 20.98
C SER A 456 27.26 4.94 20.46
N ASP A 457 27.79 4.05 21.31
CA ASP A 457 28.19 2.70 20.92
C ASP A 457 26.96 1.85 20.55
N TYR A 458 25.90 1.91 21.37
CA TYR A 458 24.68 1.16 21.12
C TYR A 458 23.80 1.81 20.03
N PHE A 459 23.80 3.14 19.92
CA PHE A 459 23.13 3.79 18.79
C PHE A 459 23.73 3.37 17.46
N ALA A 460 25.06 3.32 17.36
CA ALA A 460 25.74 2.93 16.14
C ALA A 460 25.32 1.53 15.68
N LEU A 461 25.16 0.58 16.62
CA LEU A 461 24.65 -0.76 16.30
C LEU A 461 23.18 -0.75 15.86
N LEU A 462 22.34 0.02 16.54
CA LEU A 462 20.93 0.15 16.18
C LEU A 462 20.78 0.77 14.79
N ALA A 463 21.49 1.87 14.55
CA ALA A 463 21.52 2.58 13.27
C ALA A 463 22.07 1.70 12.14
N TRP A 464 23.09 0.88 12.43
CA TRP A 464 23.59 -0.11 11.48
C TRP A 464 22.54 -1.17 11.16
N GLY A 465 21.91 -1.76 12.18
CA GLY A 465 20.84 -2.75 11.99
C GLY A 465 19.69 -2.20 11.15
N PHE A 466 19.29 -0.96 11.42
CA PHE A 466 18.27 -0.26 10.65
C PHE A 466 18.72 0.03 9.20
N GLY A 467 19.94 0.54 9.02
CA GLY A 467 20.50 0.88 7.72
C GLY A 467 20.75 -0.34 6.82
N ALA A 468 21.09 -1.49 7.42
CA ALA A 468 21.23 -2.76 6.72
C ALA A 468 19.92 -3.15 6.01
N GLU A 469 18.77 -2.98 6.66
CA GLU A 469 17.47 -3.27 6.06
C GLU A 469 17.09 -2.24 4.99
N ALA A 470 17.36 -0.96 5.22
CA ALA A 470 17.10 0.09 4.23
C ALA A 470 17.90 -0.09 2.94
N THR A 471 19.20 -0.43 3.06
CA THR A 471 20.09 -0.72 1.92
C THR A 471 19.62 -1.96 1.17
N ARG A 472 19.18 -2.98 1.89
CA ARG A 472 18.63 -4.21 1.31
C ARG A 472 17.34 -3.94 0.53
N ASP A 473 16.39 -3.19 1.09
CA ASP A 473 15.14 -2.86 0.39
C ASP A 473 15.40 -2.17 -0.95
N ALA A 474 16.33 -1.21 -0.97
CA ALA A 474 16.75 -0.54 -2.20
C ALA A 474 17.36 -1.53 -3.23
N VAL A 475 18.26 -2.42 -2.80
CA VAL A 475 18.88 -3.42 -3.70
C VAL A 475 17.82 -4.41 -4.22
N THR A 476 16.91 -4.89 -3.37
CA THR A 476 15.86 -5.83 -3.80
C THR A 476 14.87 -5.21 -4.79
N LYS A 477 14.58 -3.91 -4.68
CA LYS A 477 13.77 -3.18 -5.67
C LYS A 477 14.51 -3.09 -7.01
N VAL A 478 15.77 -2.69 -7.00
CA VAL A 478 16.59 -2.61 -8.23
C VAL A 478 16.71 -3.97 -8.91
N VAL A 479 16.92 -5.05 -8.15
CA VAL A 479 17.00 -6.42 -8.70
C VAL A 479 15.65 -6.92 -9.20
N ARG A 480 14.53 -6.48 -8.63
CA ARG A 480 13.18 -6.83 -9.11
C ARG A 480 12.82 -6.04 -10.38
N ASP A 481 13.25 -4.78 -10.47
CA ASP A 481 13.03 -3.91 -11.62
C ASP A 481 13.92 -4.30 -12.82
N TRP A 482 15.11 -4.83 -12.56
CA TRP A 482 15.86 -5.64 -13.52
C TRP A 482 15.21 -7.01 -13.64
N LYS A 483 14.19 -7.15 -14.50
CA LYS A 483 13.61 -8.44 -14.92
C LYS A 483 14.71 -9.39 -15.44
N LEU A 484 15.43 -10.06 -14.53
CA LEU A 484 16.49 -11.00 -14.88
C LEU A 484 15.81 -12.28 -15.41
N PRO A 485 16.11 -12.69 -16.64
CA PRO A 485 15.48 -13.87 -17.24
C PRO A 485 15.93 -15.12 -16.46
N GLY A 486 14.99 -15.77 -15.76
CA GLY A 486 15.24 -17.05 -15.08
C GLY A 486 14.67 -17.20 -13.67
N LEU A 487 14.03 -16.18 -13.09
CA LEU A 487 13.34 -16.26 -11.79
C LEU A 487 11.86 -15.86 -11.94
N ASN A 488 11.04 -16.78 -12.47
CA ASN A 488 9.58 -16.77 -12.33
C ASN A 488 9.13 -18.04 -11.64
#